data_AF-A0A1W9SN32-F1
#
_entry.id   AF-A0A1W9SN32-F1
#
_cell.length_a   1.000
_cell.length_b   1.000
_cell.length_c   1.000
_cell.angle_alpha   90.00
_cell.angle_beta   90.00
_cell.angle_gamma   90.00
#
_symmetry.space_group_name_H-M   'P 1'
#
loop_
_entity.id
_entity.type
_entity.pdbx_description
1 polymer ?
#
loop_
_entity_poly.entity_id
_entity_poly.type
_entity_poly.pdbx_seq_one_letter_code
_entity_poly.pdbx_strand_id
1 'polypeptide(L)'
;MKYIIIVFFLLISCFTFSQSFLKKEKNYRTNSVLNSGKWVKMEIKKDGIYKLSFSKLEELGFSNPENLAIYGSGGMLAKLNAEEFPSDLEENAVLVENNSLLFYAHGSTDWYLKNSSRFSYTQHDYSDVSYYYISDVSNQNRIATENEISENQTKTINDFDLIFQI
;
A
#
# COMPACT_ATOMS: atom_id res chain seq x y z
N MET A 1 -25.20 -18.55 56.78
CA MET A 1 -25.38 -17.23 56.13
C MET A 1 -24.14 -16.73 55.36
N LYS A 2 -22.90 -16.95 55.83
CA LYS A 2 -21.67 -16.54 55.10
C LYS A 2 -21.54 -17.12 53.66
N TYR A 3 -21.94 -18.37 53.44
CA TYR A 3 -21.80 -19.02 52.12
C TYR A 3 -22.83 -18.57 51.08
N ILE A 4 -24.01 -18.11 51.50
CA ILE A 4 -25.06 -17.60 50.59
C ILE A 4 -24.64 -16.26 49.95
N ILE A 5 -23.93 -15.42 50.70
CA ILE A 5 -23.42 -14.12 50.21
C ILE A 5 -22.28 -14.32 49.19
N ILE A 6 -21.41 -15.31 49.39
CA ILE A 6 -20.29 -15.63 48.49
C ILE A 6 -20.79 -16.18 47.14
N VAL A 7 -21.81 -17.03 47.14
CA VAL A 7 -22.42 -17.58 45.90
C VAL A 7 -23.15 -16.50 45.11
N PHE A 8 -23.81 -15.55 45.80
CA PHE A 8 -24.48 -14.42 45.14
C PHE A 8 -23.49 -13.44 44.50
N PHE A 9 -22.33 -13.22 45.14
CA PHE A 9 -21.26 -12.36 44.60
C PHE A 9 -20.55 -13.00 43.39
N LEU A 10 -20.40 -14.33 43.37
CA LEU A 10 -19.86 -15.09 42.23
C LEU A 10 -20.82 -15.17 41.03
N LEU A 11 -22.14 -15.16 41.27
CA LEU A 11 -23.15 -15.10 40.21
C LEU A 11 -23.22 -13.72 39.53
N ILE A 12 -22.98 -12.65 40.29
CA ILE A 12 -22.95 -11.27 39.76
C ILE A 12 -21.67 -11.02 38.92
N SER A 13 -20.52 -11.57 39.31
CA SER A 13 -19.28 -11.45 38.52
C SER A 13 -19.31 -12.27 37.23
N CYS A 14 -20.13 -13.32 37.15
CA CYS A 14 -20.32 -14.09 35.93
C CYS A 14 -21.27 -13.40 34.93
N PHE A 15 -22.18 -12.54 35.39
CA PHE A 15 -23.16 -11.87 34.54
C PHE A 15 -22.60 -10.62 33.82
N THR A 16 -21.52 -10.04 34.33
CA THR A 16 -20.88 -8.85 33.72
C THR A 16 -19.76 -9.18 32.73
N PHE A 17 -19.46 -10.46 32.51
CA PHE A 17 -18.57 -10.89 31.42
C PHE A 17 -19.37 -11.23 30.14
N SER A 18 -20.34 -10.39 29.79
CA SER A 18 -20.76 -10.32 28.38
C SER A 18 -19.69 -9.52 27.66
N GLN A 19 -18.64 -10.20 27.21
CA GLN A 19 -17.72 -9.64 26.23
C GLN A 19 -18.55 -9.21 25.03
N SER A 20 -18.73 -7.90 24.88
CA SER A 20 -19.24 -7.31 23.66
C SER A 20 -18.23 -7.66 22.57
N PHE A 21 -18.53 -8.70 21.79
CA PHE A 21 -17.94 -8.86 20.47
C PHE A 21 -18.40 -7.66 19.66
N LEU A 22 -17.62 -6.57 19.71
CA LEU A 22 -17.81 -5.43 18.82
C LEU A 22 -17.66 -5.96 17.41
N LYS A 23 -18.80 -6.12 16.71
CA LYS A 23 -18.81 -6.34 15.28
C LYS A 23 -18.06 -5.16 14.68
N LYS A 24 -16.86 -5.42 14.17
CA LYS A 24 -16.05 -4.42 13.52
C LYS A 24 -16.80 -3.97 12.26
N GLU A 25 -17.43 -2.80 12.34
CA GLU A 25 -18.11 -2.17 11.21
C GLU A 25 -17.06 -1.91 10.13
N LYS A 26 -17.16 -2.62 8.99
CA LYS A 26 -16.29 -2.36 7.83
C LYS A 26 -16.76 -1.05 7.20
N ASN A 27 -15.91 -0.03 7.24
CA ASN A 27 -16.15 1.24 6.56
C ASN A 27 -15.93 1.06 5.05
N TYR A 28 -17.02 0.87 4.31
CA TYR A 28 -17.00 0.90 2.85
C TYR A 28 -17.11 2.35 2.37
N ARG A 29 -16.30 2.73 1.37
CA ARG A 29 -16.46 4.03 0.73
C ARG A 29 -17.78 4.05 -0.07
N THR A 30 -18.54 5.14 0.04
CA THR A 30 -19.81 5.31 -0.69
C THR A 30 -19.61 5.33 -2.21
N ASN A 31 -18.47 5.85 -2.67
CA ASN A 31 -18.07 5.89 -4.07
C ASN A 31 -16.64 5.36 -4.20
N SER A 32 -16.42 4.50 -5.20
CA SER A 32 -15.07 4.01 -5.52
C SER A 32 -14.32 5.03 -6.37
N VAL A 33 -13.00 5.12 -6.19
CA VAL A 33 -12.12 5.88 -7.10
C VAL A 33 -12.23 5.40 -8.55
N LEU A 34 -12.59 4.12 -8.77
CA LEU A 34 -12.78 3.52 -10.09
C LEU A 34 -14.04 3.99 -10.82
N ASN A 35 -14.90 4.80 -10.18
CA ASN A 35 -16.18 5.21 -10.76
C ASN A 35 -16.06 6.23 -11.92
N SER A 36 -14.87 6.79 -12.13
CA SER A 36 -14.61 7.87 -13.07
C SER A 36 -13.17 7.83 -13.57
N GLY A 37 -12.88 8.63 -14.60
CA GLY A 37 -11.57 8.75 -15.22
C GLY A 37 -11.15 7.54 -16.05
N LYS A 38 -9.92 7.61 -16.54
CA LYS A 38 -9.31 6.60 -17.41
C LYS A 38 -8.35 5.74 -16.62
N TRP A 39 -8.52 4.43 -16.70
CA TRP A 39 -7.69 3.47 -15.96
C TRP A 39 -6.88 2.60 -16.91
N VAL A 40 -5.57 2.56 -16.70
CA VAL A 40 -4.68 1.63 -17.41
C VAL A 40 -3.96 0.75 -16.39
N LYS A 41 -4.03 -0.56 -16.60
CA LYS A 41 -3.42 -1.58 -15.73
C LYS A 41 -1.95 -1.79 -16.08
N MET A 42 -1.13 -1.98 -15.06
CA MET A 42 0.30 -2.28 -15.15
C MET A 42 0.65 -3.49 -14.30
N GLU A 43 1.58 -4.30 -14.78
CA GLU A 43 2.10 -5.48 -14.09
C GLU A 43 3.45 -5.19 -13.47
N ILE A 44 3.58 -5.45 -12.17
CA ILE A 44 4.79 -5.25 -11.37
C ILE A 44 5.26 -6.61 -10.86
N LYS A 45 6.48 -6.99 -11.20
CA LYS A 45 7.07 -8.29 -10.81
C LYS A 45 7.98 -8.20 -9.60
N LYS A 46 8.70 -7.09 -9.48
CA LYS A 46 9.74 -6.92 -8.46
C LYS A 46 9.50 -5.64 -7.68
N ASP A 47 9.98 -5.61 -6.46
CA ASP A 47 10.00 -4.41 -5.65
C ASP A 47 11.00 -3.40 -6.24
N GLY A 48 10.63 -2.12 -6.27
CA GLY A 48 11.54 -1.08 -6.72
C GLY A 48 10.86 0.22 -7.12
N ILE A 49 11.69 1.16 -7.57
CA ILE A 49 11.23 2.43 -8.14
C ILE A 49 11.02 2.22 -9.63
N TYR A 50 9.84 2.60 -10.10
CA TYR A 50 9.43 2.50 -11.49
C TYR A 50 9.30 3.89 -12.10
N LYS A 51 9.86 4.05 -13.31
CA LYS A 51 9.75 5.28 -14.10
C LYS A 51 8.92 5.04 -15.35
N LEU A 52 7.83 5.81 -15.47
CA LEU A 52 7.05 5.94 -16.69
C LEU A 52 7.51 7.19 -17.43
N SER A 53 8.14 6.98 -18.59
CA SER A 53 8.56 8.08 -19.46
C SER A 53 7.36 8.80 -20.06
N PHE A 54 7.53 10.06 -20.43
CA PHE A 54 6.47 10.84 -21.09
C PHE A 54 5.92 10.14 -22.34
N SER A 55 6.80 9.61 -23.21
CA SER A 55 6.39 8.85 -24.39
C SER A 55 5.54 7.64 -24.04
N LYS A 56 5.87 6.95 -22.93
CA LYS A 56 5.06 5.82 -22.47
C LYS A 56 3.68 6.27 -22.00
N LEU A 57 3.60 7.39 -21.28
CA LEU A 57 2.34 7.97 -20.85
C LEU A 57 1.46 8.35 -22.06
N GLU A 58 2.05 8.94 -23.10
CA GLU A 58 1.36 9.26 -24.35
C GLU A 58 0.85 8.00 -25.08
N GLU A 59 1.65 6.92 -25.15
CA GLU A 59 1.20 5.64 -25.70
C GLU A 59 -0.01 5.06 -24.94
N LEU A 60 -0.02 5.23 -23.62
CA LEU A 60 -1.14 4.83 -22.76
C LEU A 60 -2.31 5.83 -22.87
N GLY A 61 -2.13 6.93 -23.60
CA GLY A 61 -3.10 7.98 -23.93
C GLY A 61 -3.33 8.95 -22.78
N PHE A 62 -2.28 9.33 -22.07
CA PHE A 62 -2.25 10.42 -21.10
C PHE A 62 -1.33 11.53 -21.62
N SER A 63 -1.85 12.75 -21.67
CA SER A 63 -1.11 13.91 -22.20
C SER A 63 -0.52 14.82 -21.11
N ASN A 64 -0.98 14.68 -19.85
CA ASN A 64 -0.54 15.54 -18.75
C ASN A 64 -0.08 14.71 -17.54
N PRO A 65 1.24 14.45 -17.40
CA PRO A 65 1.82 13.71 -16.27
C PRO A 65 1.53 14.32 -14.90
N GLU A 66 1.35 15.64 -14.83
CA GLU A 66 1.12 16.36 -13.56
C GLU A 66 -0.23 16.00 -12.92
N ASN A 67 -1.18 15.51 -13.71
CA ASN A 67 -2.52 15.14 -13.25
C ASN A 67 -2.70 13.63 -13.08
N LEU A 68 -1.61 12.86 -13.14
CA LEU A 68 -1.69 11.41 -13.02
C LEU A 68 -1.46 10.95 -11.58
N ALA A 69 -2.09 9.83 -11.26
CA ALA A 69 -1.91 9.09 -10.02
C ALA A 69 -1.68 7.61 -10.32
N ILE A 70 -0.94 6.97 -9.43
CA ILE A 70 -0.77 5.52 -9.40
C ILE A 70 -1.56 4.95 -8.23
N TYR A 71 -2.35 3.92 -8.51
CA TYR A 71 -3.17 3.22 -7.52
C TYR A 71 -2.77 1.76 -7.39
N GLY A 72 -2.87 1.25 -6.17
CA GLY A 72 -2.63 -0.16 -5.86
C GLY A 72 -1.75 -0.32 -4.62
N SER A 73 -2.00 -1.38 -3.86
CA SER A 73 -1.26 -1.66 -2.61
C SER A 73 -0.13 -2.68 -2.79
N GLY A 74 -0.10 -3.40 -3.91
CA GLY A 74 0.71 -4.62 -4.02
C GLY A 74 0.41 -5.59 -2.87
N GLY A 75 1.37 -6.47 -2.58
CA GLY A 75 1.36 -7.32 -1.38
C GLY A 75 0.29 -8.43 -1.36
N MET A 76 0.27 -9.19 -0.27
CA MET A 76 -0.62 -10.34 -0.07
C MET A 76 -2.06 -9.92 0.30
N LEU A 77 -3.04 -10.60 -0.28
CA LEU A 77 -4.44 -10.46 0.09
C LEU A 77 -4.73 -11.04 1.50
N ALA A 78 -5.72 -10.46 2.18
CA ALA A 78 -6.26 -11.01 3.43
C ALA A 78 -6.77 -12.44 3.21
N LYS A 79 -6.35 -13.37 4.09
CA LYS A 79 -6.70 -14.80 3.98
C LYS A 79 -8.02 -15.11 4.67
N LEU A 80 -8.37 -14.32 5.68
CA LEU A 80 -9.61 -14.46 6.43
C LEU A 80 -10.54 -13.29 6.17
N ASN A 81 -11.85 -13.55 6.05
CA ASN A 81 -12.84 -12.49 5.88
C ASN A 81 -12.89 -11.47 7.03
N ALA A 82 -12.43 -11.89 8.21
CA ALA A 82 -12.36 -11.05 9.41
C ALA A 82 -11.10 -10.18 9.45
N GLU A 83 -10.08 -10.47 8.63
CA GLU A 83 -8.91 -9.61 8.48
C GLU A 83 -9.31 -8.32 7.78
N GLU A 84 -8.65 -7.23 8.17
CA GLU A 84 -8.81 -5.94 7.50
C GLU A 84 -8.08 -5.95 6.17
N PHE A 85 -8.76 -5.42 5.16
CA PHE A 85 -8.18 -5.16 3.86
C PHE A 85 -8.83 -3.86 3.32
N PRO A 86 -8.08 -3.01 2.61
CA PRO A 86 -8.64 -1.79 2.01
C PRO A 86 -9.89 -2.10 1.19
N SER A 87 -10.94 -1.29 1.37
CA SER A 87 -12.22 -1.48 0.68
C SER A 87 -12.23 -0.90 -0.74
N ASP A 88 -11.23 -0.10 -1.10
CA ASP A 88 -11.06 0.55 -2.39
C ASP A 88 -9.56 0.72 -2.69
N LEU A 89 -9.21 1.09 -3.91
CA LEU A 89 -7.81 1.33 -4.27
C LEU A 89 -7.24 2.56 -3.57
N GLU A 90 -5.98 2.44 -3.12
CA GLU A 90 -5.24 3.53 -2.48
C GLU A 90 -4.27 4.18 -3.47
N GLU A 91 -4.13 5.51 -3.38
CA GLU A 91 -3.22 6.31 -4.21
C GLU A 91 -1.81 6.30 -3.63
N ASN A 92 -0.84 5.89 -4.43
CA ASN A 92 0.57 5.91 -4.08
C ASN A 92 1.15 7.31 -4.23
N ALA A 93 2.14 7.63 -3.41
CA ALA A 93 2.93 8.84 -3.59
C ALA A 93 3.78 8.73 -4.87
N VAL A 94 3.71 9.77 -5.69
CA VAL A 94 4.47 9.83 -6.96
C VAL A 94 5.36 11.07 -6.99
N LEU A 95 6.46 10.97 -7.71
CA LEU A 95 7.31 12.10 -8.09
C LEU A 95 7.13 12.36 -9.58
N VAL A 96 6.87 13.61 -9.94
CA VAL A 96 6.88 14.05 -11.34
C VAL A 96 8.21 14.75 -11.59
N GLU A 97 9.01 14.22 -12.50
CA GLU A 97 10.32 14.79 -12.84
C GLU A 97 10.50 14.73 -14.36
N ASN A 98 10.80 15.87 -15.00
CA ASN A 98 11.03 15.97 -16.44
C ASN A 98 9.93 15.28 -17.27
N ASN A 99 8.66 15.57 -16.96
CA ASN A 99 7.46 14.99 -17.58
C ASN A 99 7.36 13.45 -17.46
N SER A 100 8.15 12.84 -16.58
CA SER A 100 8.08 11.41 -16.26
C SER A 100 7.46 11.21 -14.88
N LEU A 101 6.79 10.09 -14.69
CA LEU A 101 6.18 9.71 -13.41
C LEU A 101 7.04 8.64 -12.75
N LEU A 102 7.50 8.90 -11.53
CA LEU A 102 8.25 7.96 -10.71
C LEU A 102 7.42 7.56 -9.50
N PHE A 103 7.42 6.27 -9.19
CA PHE A 103 6.70 5.73 -8.03
C PHE A 103 7.37 4.47 -7.52
N TYR A 104 7.21 4.18 -6.23
CA TYR A 104 7.62 2.91 -5.66
C TYR A 104 6.48 1.89 -5.77
N ALA A 105 6.81 0.66 -6.13
CA ALA A 105 5.84 -0.43 -6.20
C ALA A 105 6.40 -1.72 -5.59
N HIS A 106 5.52 -2.46 -4.93
CA HIS A 106 5.77 -3.79 -4.41
C HIS A 106 5.41 -4.83 -5.48
N GLY A 107 6.33 -5.75 -5.75
CA GLY A 107 6.13 -6.92 -6.58
C GLY A 107 5.30 -7.99 -5.87
N SER A 108 5.34 -9.21 -6.41
CA SER A 108 4.60 -10.37 -5.87
C SER A 108 5.38 -11.14 -4.79
N THR A 109 6.59 -10.68 -4.44
CA THR A 109 7.48 -11.39 -3.52
C THR A 109 7.96 -10.44 -2.44
N ASP A 110 7.52 -10.69 -1.21
CA ASP A 110 7.91 -9.91 -0.04
C ASP A 110 9.17 -10.49 0.59
N TRP A 111 10.22 -9.67 0.73
CA TRP A 111 11.46 -10.05 1.41
C TRP A 111 11.47 -9.53 2.85
N TYR A 112 11.88 -10.37 3.79
CA TYR A 112 12.00 -9.99 5.20
C TYR A 112 13.22 -10.62 5.87
N LEU A 113 13.75 -9.95 6.87
CA LEU A 113 14.86 -10.44 7.67
C LEU A 113 14.35 -11.48 8.68
N LYS A 114 14.66 -12.77 8.46
CA LYS A 114 14.23 -13.86 9.36
C LYS A 114 15.07 -13.90 10.63
N ASN A 115 16.34 -13.56 10.53
CA ASN A 115 17.27 -13.35 11.65
C ASN A 115 18.44 -12.47 11.19
N SER A 116 19.32 -12.07 12.11
CA SER A 116 20.39 -11.08 11.87
C SER A 116 21.33 -11.37 10.69
N SER A 117 21.31 -12.57 10.11
CA SER A 117 22.17 -12.93 8.98
C SER A 117 21.44 -13.62 7.82
N ARG A 118 20.11 -13.72 7.86
CA ARG A 118 19.35 -14.45 6.82
C ARG A 118 18.07 -13.72 6.44
N PHE A 119 17.98 -13.40 5.16
CA PHE A 119 16.74 -13.02 4.50
C PHE A 119 15.91 -14.25 4.13
N SER A 120 14.59 -14.11 4.20
CA SER A 120 13.61 -15.05 3.70
C SER A 120 12.62 -14.27 2.83
N TYR A 121 11.89 -14.98 1.98
CA TYR A 121 10.84 -14.37 1.17
C TYR A 121 9.51 -15.12 1.33
N THR A 122 8.43 -14.43 1.03
CA THR A 122 7.10 -14.98 0.85
C THR A 122 6.61 -14.59 -0.53
N GLN A 123 6.25 -15.56 -1.36
CA GLN A 123 5.61 -15.31 -2.66
C GLN A 123 4.10 -15.17 -2.46
N HIS A 124 3.47 -14.34 -3.29
CA HIS A 124 2.02 -14.18 -3.29
C HIS A 124 1.32 -15.51 -3.64
N ASP A 125 0.29 -15.88 -2.88
CA ASP A 125 -0.33 -17.22 -2.95
C ASP A 125 -1.16 -17.48 -4.23
N TYR A 126 -1.36 -16.45 -5.05
CA TYR A 126 -2.39 -16.41 -6.09
C TYR A 126 -1.93 -15.78 -7.42
N SER A 127 -0.76 -15.15 -7.46
CA SER A 127 -0.28 -14.43 -8.64
C SER A 127 1.23 -14.27 -8.58
N ASP A 128 1.89 -14.35 -9.74
CA ASP A 128 3.32 -14.06 -9.87
C ASP A 128 3.59 -12.57 -10.14
N VAL A 129 2.53 -11.75 -10.23
CA VAL A 129 2.59 -10.31 -10.48
C VAL A 129 1.67 -9.54 -9.53
N SER A 130 2.08 -8.33 -9.19
CA SER A 130 1.26 -7.32 -8.52
C SER A 130 0.70 -6.36 -9.56
N TYR A 131 -0.55 -5.94 -9.39
CA TYR A 131 -1.21 -5.03 -10.32
C TYR A 131 -1.29 -3.63 -9.75
N TYR A 132 -0.84 -2.67 -10.55
CA TYR A 132 -0.99 -1.25 -10.29
C TYR A 132 -1.80 -0.62 -11.42
N TYR A 133 -2.36 0.54 -11.17
CA TYR A 133 -3.18 1.25 -12.14
C TYR A 133 -2.75 2.70 -12.24
N ILE A 134 -2.65 3.22 -13.45
CA ILE A 134 -2.49 4.66 -13.70
C ILE A 134 -3.84 5.26 -14.06
N SER A 135 -4.13 6.43 -13.49
CA SER A 135 -5.36 7.17 -13.74
C SER A 135 -5.15 8.68 -13.74
N ASP A 136 -6.06 9.40 -14.40
CA ASP A 136 -6.20 10.86 -14.39
C ASP A 136 -7.10 11.36 -13.25
N VAL A 137 -7.71 10.44 -12.48
CA VAL A 137 -8.28 10.74 -11.16
C VAL A 137 -7.11 10.78 -10.19
N SER A 138 -6.78 11.94 -9.62
CA SER A 138 -5.67 12.08 -8.66
C SER A 138 -6.04 13.01 -7.52
N ASN A 139 -5.63 12.66 -6.30
CA ASN A 139 -5.64 13.57 -5.15
C ASN A 139 -4.32 14.33 -4.99
N GLN A 140 -3.45 14.30 -6.01
CA GLN A 140 -2.12 14.90 -6.03
C GLN A 140 -1.23 14.43 -4.88
N ASN A 141 -1.23 13.12 -4.60
CA ASN A 141 -0.31 12.56 -3.60
C ASN A 141 1.13 12.59 -4.14
N ARG A 142 1.91 13.61 -3.75
CA ARG A 142 3.28 13.84 -4.23
C ARG A 142 4.31 13.60 -3.13
N ILE A 143 5.46 13.04 -3.51
CA ILE A 143 6.59 12.90 -2.58
C ILE A 143 7.05 14.31 -2.18
N ALA A 144 7.15 14.57 -0.88
CA ALA A 144 7.58 15.86 -0.36
C ALA A 144 9.04 16.13 -0.72
N THR A 145 9.34 17.36 -1.11
CA THR A 145 10.73 17.81 -1.28
C THR A 145 11.33 18.07 0.09
N GLU A 146 12.42 17.38 0.43
CA GLU A 146 13.23 17.71 1.60
C GLU A 146 14.28 18.76 1.24
N ASN A 147 14.63 19.62 2.21
CA ASN A 147 15.68 20.62 2.02
C ASN A 147 17.05 19.94 1.94
N GLU A 148 17.86 20.32 0.97
CA GLU A 148 19.24 19.85 0.89
C GLU A 148 20.03 20.31 2.13
N ILE A 149 20.81 19.40 2.70
CA ILE A 149 21.69 19.70 3.83
C ILE A 149 22.90 20.46 3.26
N SER A 150 23.14 21.69 3.72
CA SER A 150 24.25 22.55 3.27
C SER A 150 25.64 22.12 3.79
N GLU A 151 25.77 20.91 4.32
CA GLU A 151 27.06 20.38 4.78
C GLU A 151 27.85 19.78 3.62
N ASN A 152 29.18 19.79 3.73
CA ASN A 152 30.04 19.22 2.71
C ASN A 152 29.79 17.71 2.58
N GLN A 153 29.59 17.24 1.34
CA GLN A 153 29.40 15.82 1.05
C GLN A 153 30.60 15.02 1.55
N THR A 154 30.38 14.12 2.51
CA THR A 154 31.44 13.24 3.06
C THR A 154 31.54 11.92 2.31
N LYS A 155 30.51 11.56 1.53
CA LYS A 155 30.46 10.34 0.74
C LYS A 155 29.52 10.54 -0.45
N THR A 156 29.99 10.21 -1.64
CA THR A 156 29.17 10.18 -2.86
C THR A 156 28.81 8.72 -3.16
N ILE A 157 27.52 8.44 -3.35
CA ILE A 157 27.03 7.12 -3.76
C ILE A 157 26.38 7.31 -5.14
N ASN A 158 26.95 6.68 -6.16
CA ASN A 158 26.49 6.78 -7.56
C ASN A 158 25.88 5.48 -8.09
N ASP A 159 25.78 4.45 -7.25
CA ASP A 159 25.27 3.14 -7.64
C ASP A 159 23.88 2.93 -7.01
N PHE A 160 22.88 2.68 -7.87
CA PHE A 160 21.49 2.52 -7.47
C PHE A 160 20.93 1.27 -8.15
N ASP A 161 20.67 0.22 -7.37
CA ASP A 161 20.28 -1.10 -7.88
C ASP A 161 18.81 -1.23 -8.33
N LEU A 162 17.95 -0.22 -8.07
CA LEU A 162 16.48 -0.44 -8.06
C LEU A 162 15.66 0.59 -8.86
N ILE A 163 16.14 1.00 -10.04
CA ILE A 163 15.33 1.77 -11.00
C ILE A 163 14.94 0.88 -12.18
N PHE A 164 13.64 0.59 -12.28
CA PHE A 164 13.06 -0.11 -13.42
C PHE A 164 12.35 0.89 -14.34
N GLN A 165 12.51 0.72 -15.65
CA GLN A 165 11.80 1.50 -16.65
C GLN A 165 10.69 0.63 -17.25
N ILE A 166 9.47 1.18 -17.29
CA ILE A 166 8.29 0.55 -17.92
C ILE A 166 7.97 1.30 -19.21
#